data_AF-A0AAW8TIR5-F1
#
_entry.id   AF-A0AAW8TIR5-F1
#
_cell.length_a   1.000
_cell.length_b   1.000
_cell.length_c   1.000
_cell.angle_alpha   90.00
_cell.angle_beta   90.00
_cell.angle_gamma   90.00
#
_symmetry.space_group_name_H-M   'P 1'
#
loop_
_entity.id
_entity.type
_entity.pdbx_description
1 polymer ?
#
loop_
_entity_poly.entity_id
_entity_poly.type
_entity_poly.pdbx_seq_one_letter_code
_entity_poly.pdbx_strand_id
1 'polypeptide(L)'
;MNYDELSVMLKALADPKRLKIIDLLSCGSLCACDILDHFEFTQPTLSHHMKVLERSGVVTVTKEGQWHHYQLTETFVDQFMGSMMHLFSAEENCICHNKNCSCKGEKKNEEIRTI
;
A
#
# COMPACT_ATOMS: atom_id res chain seq x y z
N MET A 1 -10.76 -3.36 -9.34
CA MET A 1 -9.39 -3.29 -8.80
C MET A 1 -8.39 -3.12 -9.94
N ASN A 2 -7.47 -2.15 -9.87
CA ASN A 2 -6.39 -1.98 -10.84
C ASN A 2 -5.12 -2.69 -10.35
N TYR A 3 -4.70 -3.76 -11.03
CA TYR A 3 -3.54 -4.56 -10.63
C TYR A 3 -2.20 -3.82 -10.80
N ASP A 4 -2.10 -2.92 -11.78
CA ASP A 4 -0.87 -2.18 -12.05
C ASP A 4 -0.60 -1.14 -10.96
N GLU A 5 -1.63 -0.39 -10.56
CA GLU A 5 -1.56 0.55 -9.43
C GLU A 5 -1.21 -0.16 -8.12
N LEU A 6 -1.88 -1.29 -7.84
CA LEU A 6 -1.61 -2.08 -6.64
C LEU A 6 -0.17 -2.64 -6.61
N SER A 7 0.33 -3.10 -7.76
CA SER A 7 1.70 -3.58 -7.92
C SER A 7 2.72 -2.48 -7.65
N VAL A 8 2.46 -1.24 -8.11
CA VAL A 8 3.32 -0.09 -7.84
C VAL A 8 3.34 0.24 -6.35
N MET A 9 2.19 0.25 -5.67
CA MET A 9 2.11 0.45 -4.22
C MET A 9 2.87 -0.63 -3.46
N LEU A 10 2.63 -1.92 -3.76
CA LEU A 10 3.31 -3.03 -3.09
C LEU A 10 4.82 -2.98 -3.28
N LYS A 11 5.31 -2.66 -4.48
CA LYS A 11 6.75 -2.45 -4.74
C LYS A 11 7.32 -1.26 -3.97
N ALA A 12 6.51 -0.23 -3.72
CA ALA A 12 6.89 0.90 -2.88
C ALA A 12 7.03 0.50 -1.41
N LEU A 13 6.16 -0.38 -0.92
CA LEU A 13 6.15 -0.87 0.46
C LEU A 13 7.18 -1.98 0.72
N ALA A 14 7.61 -2.73 -0.30
CA ALA A 14 8.54 -3.86 -0.19
C ALA A 14 10.00 -3.44 0.04
N ASP A 15 10.25 -2.54 1.00
CA ASP A 15 11.58 -2.16 1.47
C ASP A 15 11.50 -1.74 2.95
N PRO A 16 12.37 -2.29 3.82
CA PRO A 16 12.30 -2.01 5.25
C PRO A 16 12.47 -0.53 5.63
N LYS A 17 13.27 0.23 4.88
CA LYS A 17 13.52 1.65 5.18
C LYS A 17 12.28 2.47 4.87
N ARG A 18 11.62 2.21 3.73
CA ARG A 18 10.34 2.83 3.36
C ARG A 18 9.22 2.51 4.34
N LEU A 19 9.14 1.27 4.84
CA LEU A 19 8.17 0.93 5.90
C LEU A 19 8.41 1.74 7.18
N LYS A 20 9.68 1.91 7.59
CA LYS A 20 10.02 2.76 8.73
C LYS A 20 9.71 4.24 8.50
N ILE A 21 9.88 4.76 7.28
CA ILE A 21 9.48 6.12 6.92
C ILE A 21 7.96 6.28 7.07
N ILE A 22 7.18 5.32 6.55
CA ILE A 22 5.72 5.33 6.65
C ILE A 22 5.27 5.29 8.11
N ASP A 23 5.92 4.48 8.94
CA ASP A 23 5.67 4.43 10.37
C ASP A 23 5.90 5.79 11.05
N LEU A 24 7.02 6.48 10.75
CA LEU A 24 7.27 7.84 11.23
C LEU A 24 6.18 8.82 10.80
N LEU A 25 5.78 8.76 9.52
CA LEU A 25 4.74 9.64 8.96
C LEU A 25 3.32 9.30 9.43
N SER A 26 3.11 8.14 10.04
CA SER A 26 1.82 7.79 10.66
C SER A 26 1.51 8.66 11.87
N CYS A 27 2.54 9.25 12.49
CA CYS A 27 2.42 10.19 13.60
C CYS A 27 2.14 11.64 13.16
N GLY A 28 2.22 11.94 11.85
CA GLY A 28 1.98 13.27 11.29
C GLY A 28 2.97 13.66 10.20
N SER A 29 2.87 14.92 9.77
CA SER A 29 3.75 15.50 8.75
C SER A 29 5.14 15.80 9.31
N LEU A 30 6.21 15.44 8.60
CA LEU A 30 7.60 15.66 9.01
C LEU A 30 8.43 16.29 7.88
N CYS A 31 9.42 17.12 8.24
CA CYS A 31 10.37 17.62 7.24
C CYS A 31 11.33 16.50 6.80
N ALA A 32 11.90 16.64 5.61
CA ALA A 32 12.92 15.70 5.12
C ALA A 32 14.13 15.58 6.07
N CYS A 33 14.46 16.66 6.78
CA CYS A 33 15.48 16.72 7.82
C CYS A 33 15.17 15.79 9.00
N ASP A 34 14.00 15.96 9.62
CA ASP A 34 13.55 15.17 10.76
C ASP A 34 13.46 13.68 10.39
N ILE A 35 12.99 13.37 9.18
CA ILE A 35 12.97 11.98 8.70
C ILE A 35 14.40 11.43 8.61
N LEU A 36 15.35 12.19 8.05
CA LEU A 36 16.73 11.76 7.87
C LEU A 36 17.42 11.40 9.18
N ASP A 37 17.14 12.15 10.25
CA ASP A 37 17.72 11.94 11.59
C ASP A 37 17.42 10.55 12.19
N HIS A 38 16.41 9.84 11.66
CA HIS A 38 16.08 8.47 12.07
C HIS A 38 16.84 7.35 11.30
N PHE A 39 17.75 7.71 10.40
CA PHE A 39 18.44 6.77 9.51
C PHE A 39 19.94 7.02 9.37
N GLU A 40 20.68 5.92 9.29
CA GLU A 40 22.11 5.93 8.96
C GLU A 40 22.34 5.88 7.44
N PHE A 41 21.71 6.79 6.70
CA PHE A 41 21.98 6.95 5.26
C PHE A 41 22.05 8.43 4.86
N THR A 42 22.42 8.68 3.60
CA THR A 42 22.62 10.04 3.09
C THR A 42 21.31 10.67 2.60
N GLN A 43 21.30 12.01 2.50
CA GLN A 43 20.19 12.77 1.92
C GLN A 43 19.78 12.35 0.50
N PRO A 44 20.72 12.04 -0.45
CA PRO A 44 20.36 11.45 -1.74
C PRO A 44 19.59 10.14 -1.64
N THR A 45 19.97 9.27 -0.69
CA THR A 45 19.27 7.99 -0.43
C THR A 45 17.86 8.25 0.06
N LEU A 46 17.68 9.20 1.01
CA LEU A 46 16.35 9.59 1.47
C LEU A 46 15.49 10.12 0.33
N SER A 47 16.03 11.04 -0.47
CA SER A 47 15.32 11.62 -1.61
C SER A 47 14.85 10.55 -2.60
N HIS A 48 15.66 9.52 -2.82
CA HIS A 48 15.25 8.37 -3.63
C HIS A 48 14.04 7.64 -3.02
N HIS A 49 14.07 7.31 -1.73
CA HIS A 49 12.94 6.69 -1.04
C HIS A 49 11.67 7.54 -1.11
N MET A 50 11.78 8.85 -0.82
CA MET A 50 10.63 9.77 -0.86
C MET A 50 10.03 9.88 -2.26
N LYS A 51 10.87 9.95 -3.29
CA LYS A 51 10.40 10.00 -4.69
C LYS A 51 9.66 8.72 -5.10
N VAL A 52 10.09 7.55 -4.60
CA VAL A 52 9.38 6.31 -4.90
C VAL A 52 8.03 6.28 -4.17
N LEU A 53 8.00 6.65 -2.89
CA LEU A 53 6.77 6.73 -2.11
C LEU A 53 5.76 7.72 -2.70
N GLU A 54 6.22 8.90 -3.10
CA GLU A 54 5.42 9.95 -3.75
C GLU A 54 4.84 9.46 -5.08
N ARG A 55 5.67 8.88 -5.96
CA ARG A 55 5.22 8.35 -7.26
C ARG A 55 4.23 7.19 -7.13
N SER A 56 4.27 6.47 -6.01
CA SER A 56 3.30 5.41 -5.71
C SER A 56 2.02 5.89 -5.04
N GLY A 57 1.91 7.19 -4.75
CA GLY A 57 0.75 7.78 -4.07
C GLY A 57 0.69 7.49 -2.57
N VAL A 58 1.73 6.92 -1.97
CA VAL A 58 1.76 6.57 -0.53
C VAL A 58 1.92 7.83 0.34
N VAL A 59 2.74 8.78 -0.14
CA VAL A 59 2.97 10.06 0.55
C VAL A 59 2.66 11.23 -0.37
N THR A 60 2.29 12.35 0.24
CA THR A 60 2.27 13.66 -0.43
C THR A 60 3.40 14.53 0.10
N VAL A 61 3.84 15.48 -0.72
CA VAL A 61 4.85 16.46 -0.35
C VAL A 61 4.29 17.87 -0.44
N THR A 62 4.52 18.67 0.60
CA THR A 62 4.21 20.10 0.61
C THR A 62 5.50 20.87 0.79
N LYS A 63 5.66 21.99 0.07
CA LYS A 63 6.82 22.87 0.23
C LYS A 63 6.47 23.98 1.20
N GLU A 64 7.18 24.01 2.33
CA GLU A 64 7.05 25.04 3.36
C GLU A 64 8.35 25.85 3.40
N GLY A 65 8.33 27.02 2.76
CA GLY A 65 9.53 27.84 2.58
C GLY A 65 10.59 27.13 1.72
N GLN A 66 11.73 26.79 2.33
CA GLN A 66 12.81 26.04 1.67
C GLN A 66 12.72 24.54 1.89
N TRP A 67 11.86 24.07 2.79
CA TRP A 67 11.82 22.69 3.25
C TRP A 67 10.67 21.90 2.61
N HIS A 68 10.90 20.61 2.40
CA HIS A 68 9.88 19.65 1.99
C HIS A 68 9.35 18.92 3.20
N HIS A 69 8.03 19.01 3.39
CA HIS A 69 7.28 18.28 4.40
C HIS A 69 6.52 17.14 3.74
N TYR A 70 6.60 15.97 4.34
CA TYR A 70 5.97 14.76 3.85
C TYR A 70 4.93 14.27 4.84
N GLN A 71 3.85 13.72 4.31
CA GLN A 71 2.77 13.11 5.08
C GLN A 71 2.21 11.93 4.32
N LEU A 72 1.57 10.98 5.01
CA LEU A 72 0.80 9.94 4.34
C LEU A 72 -0.35 10.56 3.55
N THR A 73 -0.61 10.02 2.36
CA THR A 73 -1.78 10.43 1.58
C THR A 73 -3.05 10.02 2.32
N GLU A 74 -4.01 10.92 2.51
CA GLU A 74 -5.22 10.67 3.30
C GLU A 74 -5.99 9.42 2.83
N THR A 75 -6.09 9.23 1.51
CA THR A 75 -6.81 8.10 0.91
C THR A 75 -5.99 6.81 0.83
N PHE A 76 -4.69 6.83 1.14
CA PHE A 76 -3.80 5.69 0.91
C PHE A 76 -4.24 4.47 1.70
N VAL A 77 -4.54 4.64 3.00
CA VAL A 77 -4.92 3.53 3.89
C VAL A 77 -6.19 2.84 3.39
N ASP A 78 -7.23 3.62 3.10
CA ASP A 78 -8.51 3.08 2.66
C ASP A 78 -8.41 2.38 1.30
N GLN A 79 -7.68 2.96 0.35
CA GLN A 79 -7.46 2.37 -0.97
C GLN A 79 -6.62 1.08 -0.89
N PHE A 80 -5.57 1.09 -0.08
CA PHE A 80 -4.68 -0.05 0.08
C PHE A 80 -5.41 -1.20 0.77
N MET A 81 -6.09 -0.94 1.89
CA MET A 81 -6.83 -1.96 2.62
C MET A 81 -8.00 -2.52 1.80
N GLY A 82 -8.74 -1.66 1.09
CA GLY A 82 -9.78 -2.09 0.16
C GLY A 82 -9.26 -3.01 -0.94
N SER A 83 -8.10 -2.68 -1.51
CA SER A 83 -7.45 -3.51 -2.53
C SER A 83 -6.94 -4.84 -1.97
N MET A 84 -6.36 -4.84 -0.76
CA MET A 84 -5.91 -6.07 -0.09
C MET A 84 -7.08 -6.99 0.25
N MET A 85 -8.19 -6.44 0.76
CA MET A 85 -9.40 -7.20 1.04
C MET A 85 -9.94 -7.85 -0.23
N HIS A 86 -10.04 -7.11 -1.34
CA HIS A 86 -10.49 -7.68 -2.62
C HIS A 86 -9.50 -8.72 -3.19
N LEU A 87 -8.18 -8.53 -3.03
CA LEU A 87 -7.17 -9.45 -3.55
C LEU A 87 -7.14 -10.80 -2.80
N PHE A 88 -7.34 -10.79 -1.48
CA PHE A 88 -7.24 -11.99 -0.63
C PHE A 88 -8.58 -12.62 -0.26
N SER A 89 -9.70 -12.00 -0.63
CA SER A 89 -11.04 -12.54 -0.39
C SER A 89 -11.58 -13.32 -1.59
N ALA A 90 -12.36 -14.37 -1.30
CA ALA A 90 -13.10 -15.11 -2.31
C ALA A 90 -14.40 -14.35 -2.65
N GLU A 91 -14.30 -13.31 -3.48
CA GLU A 91 -15.47 -12.52 -3.90
C GLU A 91 -16.10 -13.03 -5.21
N GLU A 92 -17.35 -12.60 -5.45
CA GLU A 92 -18.15 -12.88 -6.66
C GLU A 92 -17.42 -12.46 -7.95
N ASN A 93 -16.52 -11.48 -7.87
CA ASN A 93 -15.73 -10.96 -8.99
C ASN A 93 -14.37 -11.63 -9.16
N CYS A 94 -14.20 -12.86 -8.66
CA CYS A 94 -13.01 -13.66 -8.92
C CYS A 94 -12.65 -13.64 -10.41
N ILE A 95 -11.37 -13.42 -10.74
CA ILE A 95 -10.88 -13.48 -12.13
C ILE A 95 -11.19 -14.84 -12.80
N CYS A 96 -11.42 -15.87 -11.97
CA CYS A 96 -11.89 -17.18 -12.37
C CYS A 96 -13.33 -17.22 -12.90
N HIS A 97 -14.22 -16.31 -12.52
CA HIS A 97 -15.60 -16.27 -13.02
C HIS A 97 -15.71 -15.58 -14.39
N ASN A 98 -14.71 -14.77 -14.76
CA ASN A 98 -14.71 -14.01 -16.01
C ASN A 98 -14.02 -14.75 -17.19
N LYS A 99 -13.51 -15.95 -16.92
CA LYS A 99 -13.06 -16.93 -17.93
C LYS A 99 -13.73 -18.26 -17.62
N ASN A 100 -13.91 -19.14 -18.61
CA ASN A 100 -14.25 -20.55 -18.37
C ASN A 100 -13.11 -21.24 -17.57
N CYS A 101 -12.98 -20.91 -16.29
CA CYS A 101 -12.01 -21.48 -15.36
C CYS A 101 -12.54 -22.86 -14.96
N SER A 102 -11.73 -23.92 -15.13
CA SER A 102 -12.08 -25.27 -14.68
C SER A 102 -11.98 -25.44 -13.15
N CYS A 103 -12.12 -24.34 -12.43
CA CYS A 103 -11.85 -24.17 -11.02
C CYS A 103 -13.02 -24.81 -10.25
N LYS A 104 -12.98 -26.15 -10.18
CA LYS A 104 -13.93 -26.98 -9.44
C LYS A 104 -13.75 -26.71 -7.94
N GLY A 105 -14.48 -25.74 -7.42
CA GLY A 105 -14.79 -25.67 -6.00
C GLY A 105 -15.87 -26.70 -5.71
N GLU A 106 -15.54 -27.70 -4.89
CA GLU A 106 -16.52 -28.63 -4.33
C GLU A 106 -17.64 -27.82 -3.66
N LYS A 107 -18.87 -27.96 -4.16
CA LYS A 107 -20.05 -27.46 -3.46
C LYS A 107 -20.11 -28.20 -2.12
N LYS A 108 -19.84 -27.51 -1.00
CA LYS A 108 -20.21 -28.01 0.32
C LYS A 108 -21.74 -28.11 0.35
N ASN A 109 -22.26 -29.32 0.11
CA ASN A 109 -23.63 -29.66 0.47
C ASN A 109 -23.71 -29.66 1.99
N GLU A 110 -24.18 -28.54 2.56
CA GLU A 110 -24.88 -28.58 3.85
C GLU A 110 -26.27 -29.18 3.62
N GLU A 111 -26.33 -30.50 3.44
CA GLU A 111 -27.55 -31.23 3.73
C GLU A 111 -27.59 -31.46 5.24
N ILE A 112 -28.30 -30.53 5.87
CA ILE A 112 -28.89 -30.63 7.20
C ILE A 112 -29.46 -32.04 7.41
N ARG A 113 -28.82 -32.84 8.27
CA ARG A 113 -29.49 -33.95 8.94
C ARG A 113 -29.90 -33.50 10.34
N THR A 114 -31.08 -32.91 10.38
CA THR A 114 -31.87 -32.79 11.60
C THR A 114 -32.60 -34.11 11.81
N ILE A 115 -32.42 -34.66 13.02
CA ILE A 115 -33.04 -35.83 13.67
C ILE A 115 -32.63 -37.22 13.17
#